data_AF-G0NTP8-F1
#
_entry.id   AF-G0NTP8-F1
#
_cell.length_a   1.000
_cell.length_b   1.000
_cell.length_c   1.000
_cell.angle_alpha   90.00
_cell.angle_beta   90.00
_cell.angle_gamma   90.00
#
_symmetry.space_group_name_H-M   'P 1'
#
loop_
_entity.id
_entity.type
_entity.pdbx_description
1 polymer ?
#
loop_
_entity_poly.entity_id
_entity_poly.type
_entity_poly.pdbx_seq_one_letter_code
_entity_poly.pdbx_strand_id
1 'polypeptide(L)'
;METSLKITVDTIGHYTRNNDMELINADPPRLNMKPFQRKVLPQYSLTQYEYKDTGNVEEAMKSLLNFIRAKRFPVKNKFVTTRQLLALVACGNLKKAIIVFRMYGIFLLPGGVQKSTDDNIKDHTNDRNQTEAEAALDFRRAGNFHHFMTRTTEEQPIKEDRNAFKAVMLASIEEKEENAYTAKVKHSLLYAAEIDAIGENDYEHYELKLVRGGLGNKWFWNNNSEAAYWQAYFGNVNKIICGERAETVEGKKDSVLTSLQILNRERIPADFEKKKEEYEREQKLTDEEKPEPFSGPSWNVEMGKRNLHEFFNFIKDKCKDPSVCYVATIKGSDIDGSVEWDISPAHCNPDDNKQANEFLKVLIEQLPMEEPMKEADALKANEKESMKKVDTVGTVKKELTKEPKGIKTDEIETTKKLEAKNTESMTETKVVKASTQLTKKKDKQQKNTENASPFIGKNKYSILLEE
;
A
#
# COMPACT_ATOMS: atom_id res chain seq x y z
N MET A 1 20.02 -19.88 -5.59
CA MET A 1 18.95 -20.89 -5.54
C MET A 1 17.66 -20.17 -5.87
N GLU A 2 16.94 -20.61 -6.89
CA GLU A 2 15.60 -20.09 -7.20
C GLU A 2 14.68 -20.51 -6.05
N THR A 3 14.18 -19.53 -5.29
CA THR A 3 13.25 -19.80 -4.19
C THR A 3 11.95 -20.34 -4.77
N SER A 4 11.44 -21.43 -4.20
CA SER A 4 10.17 -22.05 -4.62
C SER A 4 8.93 -21.26 -4.17
N LEU A 5 9.12 -19.98 -3.84
CA LEU A 5 8.13 -19.07 -3.31
C LEU A 5 7.37 -18.40 -4.44
N LYS A 6 6.05 -18.53 -4.38
CA LYS A 6 5.13 -17.88 -5.31
C LYS A 6 4.15 -17.03 -4.52
N ILE A 7 3.93 -15.81 -5.01
CA ILE A 7 2.89 -14.93 -4.48
C ILE A 7 1.82 -14.81 -5.55
N THR A 8 0.57 -14.96 -5.15
CA THR A 8 -0.62 -14.75 -6.00
C THR A 8 -1.45 -13.63 -5.38
N VAL A 9 -2.01 -12.76 -6.22
CA VAL A 9 -2.78 -11.59 -5.81
C VAL A 9 -4.04 -11.51 -6.65
N ASP A 10 -5.19 -11.50 -5.99
CA ASP A 10 -6.50 -11.34 -6.60
C ASP A 10 -7.21 -10.12 -6.03
N THR A 11 -7.90 -9.38 -6.90
CA THR A 11 -8.79 -8.30 -6.49
C THR A 11 -10.18 -8.86 -6.22
N ILE A 12 -10.65 -8.72 -4.99
CA ILE A 12 -11.92 -9.30 -4.54
C ILE A 12 -13.06 -8.27 -4.43
N GLY A 13 -12.74 -6.99 -4.57
CA GLY A 13 -13.72 -5.91 -4.61
C GLY A 13 -13.07 -4.55 -4.50
N HIS A 14 -13.90 -3.51 -4.51
CA HIS A 14 -13.46 -2.13 -4.44
C HIS A 14 -14.36 -1.30 -3.52
N TYR A 15 -13.84 -0.17 -3.06
CA TYR A 15 -14.60 0.85 -2.37
C TYR A 15 -13.97 2.23 -2.57
N THR A 16 -14.78 3.27 -2.37
CA THR A 16 -14.32 4.65 -2.33
C THR A 16 -14.49 5.18 -0.91
N ARG A 17 -13.51 5.94 -0.41
CA ARG A 17 -13.62 6.65 0.86
C ARG A 17 -13.49 8.16 0.68
N ASN A 18 -14.16 8.91 1.55
CA ASN A 18 -13.89 10.33 1.75
C ASN A 18 -12.69 10.56 2.69
N ASN A 19 -12.46 11.82 3.05
CA ASN A 19 -11.43 12.25 3.98
C ASN A 19 -11.69 11.81 5.43
N ASP A 20 -12.94 11.56 5.81
CA ASP A 20 -13.36 11.09 7.14
C ASP A 20 -13.25 9.57 7.34
N MET A 21 -12.65 8.87 6.36
CA MET A 21 -12.52 7.41 6.28
C MET A 21 -13.86 6.65 6.14
N GLU A 22 -14.93 7.36 5.78
CA GLU A 22 -16.24 6.79 5.53
C GLU A 22 -16.33 6.23 4.12
N LEU A 23 -17.04 5.11 3.98
CA LEU A 23 -17.32 4.53 2.67
C LEU A 23 -18.40 5.36 1.98
N ILE A 24 -18.10 5.79 0.76
CA ILE A 24 -19.02 6.59 -0.06
C ILE A 24 -19.28 5.91 -1.39
N ASN A 25 -20.45 6.20 -1.97
CA ASN A 25 -20.79 5.74 -3.32
C ASN A 25 -20.32 6.76 -4.36
N ALA A 26 -19.01 6.76 -4.63
CA ALA A 26 -18.40 7.60 -5.65
C ALA A 26 -17.74 6.73 -6.72
N ASP A 27 -17.91 7.13 -7.97
CA ASP A 27 -17.37 6.40 -9.12
C ASP A 27 -15.84 6.29 -9.06
N PRO A 28 -15.27 5.16 -9.49
CA PRO A 28 -13.83 4.99 -9.58
C PRO A 28 -13.24 6.00 -10.57
N PRO A 29 -12.01 6.50 -10.32
CA PRO A 29 -11.28 7.28 -11.30
C PRO A 29 -10.98 6.40 -12.52
N ARG A 30 -11.59 6.73 -13.68
CA ARG A 30 -11.32 6.02 -14.94
C ARG A 30 -10.32 6.79 -15.78
N LEU A 31 -9.45 6.08 -16.48
CA LEU A 31 -8.69 6.67 -17.56
C LEU A 31 -9.67 7.10 -18.65
N ASN A 32 -9.65 8.38 -18.99
CA ASN A 32 -10.54 8.98 -19.99
C ASN A 32 -10.13 8.66 -21.44
N MET A 33 -8.88 8.24 -21.66
CA MET A 33 -8.33 7.81 -22.94
C MET A 33 -7.09 6.97 -22.72
N LYS A 34 -6.72 6.18 -23.74
CA LYS A 34 -5.48 5.41 -23.67
C LYS A 34 -4.29 6.36 -23.61
N PRO A 35 -3.26 6.11 -22.77
CA PRO A 35 -2.19 7.07 -22.53
C PRO A 35 -1.46 7.54 -23.81
N PHE A 36 -1.30 6.65 -24.80
CA PHE A 36 -0.65 6.95 -26.08
C PHE A 36 -1.49 7.85 -27.01
N GLN A 37 -2.79 7.99 -26.77
CA GLN A 37 -3.67 8.87 -27.54
C GLN A 37 -3.71 10.28 -26.97
N ARG A 38 -3.16 10.47 -25.76
CA ARG A 38 -3.20 11.74 -25.06
C ARG A 38 -2.05 12.63 -25.51
N LYS A 39 -2.37 13.60 -26.37
CA LYS A 39 -1.41 14.64 -26.75
C LYS A 39 -1.12 15.51 -25.53
N VAL A 40 0.15 15.60 -25.15
CA VAL A 40 0.63 16.58 -24.18
C VAL A 40 0.87 17.89 -24.94
N LEU A 41 -0.20 18.57 -25.38
CA LEU A 41 -0.11 19.80 -26.18
C LEU A 41 -1.23 20.80 -25.87
N PRO A 42 -0.91 22.09 -25.66
CA PRO A 42 0.38 22.61 -25.19
C PRO A 42 0.73 22.08 -23.78
N GLN A 43 2.00 22.17 -23.38
CA GLN A 43 2.52 21.67 -22.09
C GLN A 43 1.55 21.94 -20.93
N TYR A 44 0.99 20.87 -20.33
CA TYR A 44 0.02 20.98 -19.25
C TYR A 44 0.73 21.43 -17.97
N SER A 45 0.26 22.54 -17.38
CA SER A 45 0.81 23.01 -16.11
C SER A 45 0.36 22.11 -14.96
N LEU A 46 1.33 21.59 -14.23
CA LEU A 46 1.13 20.75 -13.06
C LEU A 46 0.91 21.58 -11.78
N THR A 47 0.90 22.91 -11.89
CA THR A 47 0.74 23.83 -10.77
C THR A 47 -0.43 24.81 -10.95
N GLN A 48 -1.13 24.72 -12.09
CA GLN A 48 -2.23 25.60 -12.46
C GLN A 48 -3.38 25.59 -11.44
N TYR A 49 -3.74 24.40 -10.93
CA TYR A 49 -4.84 24.28 -9.99
C TYR A 49 -4.33 23.99 -8.58
N GLU A 50 -5.00 24.60 -7.59
CA GLU A 50 -4.80 24.21 -6.21
C GLU A 50 -5.35 22.80 -6.00
N TYR A 51 -4.54 21.97 -5.36
CA TYR A 51 -4.90 20.63 -4.95
C TYR A 51 -4.41 20.50 -3.52
N LYS A 52 -5.33 20.48 -2.57
CA LYS A 52 -5.03 20.56 -1.14
C LYS A 52 -4.73 19.16 -0.64
N ASP A 53 -3.55 18.99 -0.03
CA ASP A 53 -3.32 17.83 0.81
C ASP A 53 -4.12 18.01 2.08
N THR A 54 -5.16 17.21 2.26
CA THR A 54 -5.96 17.23 3.49
C THR A 54 -5.26 16.50 4.63
N GLY A 55 -4.08 15.90 4.38
CA GLY A 55 -3.30 15.15 5.36
C GLY A 55 -3.94 13.82 5.76
N ASN A 56 -5.13 13.52 5.24
CA ASN A 56 -5.95 12.37 5.62
C ASN A 56 -5.52 11.10 4.85
N VAL A 57 -4.28 10.69 5.12
CA VAL A 57 -3.76 9.35 4.80
C VAL A 57 -4.55 8.31 5.61
N GLU A 58 -4.61 7.06 5.12
CA GLU A 58 -5.34 5.99 5.82
C GLU A 58 -5.01 5.93 7.33
N GLU A 59 -6.00 6.23 8.16
CA GLU A 59 -5.86 6.21 9.62
C GLU A 59 -6.29 4.84 10.15
N ALA A 60 -5.38 4.15 10.83
CA ALA A 60 -5.68 2.90 11.55
C ALA A 60 -6.43 1.83 10.70
N MET A 61 -6.24 1.83 9.37
CA MET A 61 -6.97 0.98 8.41
C MET A 61 -8.51 1.08 8.49
N LYS A 62 -9.04 2.18 9.06
CA LYS A 62 -10.46 2.35 9.37
C LYS A 62 -11.36 2.11 8.16
N SER A 63 -10.96 2.55 6.97
CA SER A 63 -11.77 2.35 5.77
C SER A 63 -11.81 0.90 5.30
N LEU A 64 -10.70 0.16 5.44
CA LEU A 64 -10.66 -1.27 5.14
C LEU A 64 -11.50 -2.05 6.15
N LEU A 65 -11.42 -1.72 7.43
CA LEU A 65 -12.23 -2.35 8.47
C LEU A 65 -13.73 -2.11 8.24
N ASN A 66 -14.11 -0.89 7.87
CA ASN A 66 -15.47 -0.57 7.44
C ASN A 66 -15.94 -1.45 6.28
N PHE A 67 -15.08 -1.65 5.27
CA PHE A 67 -15.40 -2.52 4.14
C PHE A 67 -15.58 -3.99 4.57
N ILE A 68 -14.65 -4.50 5.38
CA ILE A 68 -14.71 -5.87 5.93
C ILE A 68 -16.02 -6.09 6.68
N ARG A 69 -16.41 -5.16 7.57
CA ARG A 69 -17.69 -5.20 8.28
C ARG A 69 -18.87 -5.19 7.33
N ALA A 70 -18.91 -4.22 6.40
CA ALA A 70 -20.03 -4.04 5.48
C ALA A 70 -20.24 -5.26 4.56
N LYS A 71 -19.15 -5.93 4.15
CA LYS A 71 -19.20 -7.12 3.30
C LYS A 71 -19.21 -8.44 4.06
N ARG A 72 -19.10 -8.40 5.40
CA ARG A 72 -18.95 -9.58 6.28
C ARG A 72 -17.81 -10.50 5.81
N PHE A 73 -16.68 -9.90 5.41
CA PHE A 73 -15.58 -10.67 4.81
C PHE A 73 -14.83 -11.47 5.89
N PRO A 74 -14.53 -12.76 5.68
CA PRO A 74 -13.89 -13.58 6.70
C PRO A 74 -12.41 -13.23 6.88
N VAL A 75 -12.05 -12.70 8.04
CA VAL A 75 -10.65 -12.38 8.41
C VAL A 75 -9.91 -13.51 9.12
N LYS A 76 -10.61 -14.61 9.46
CA LYS A 76 -10.05 -15.71 10.23
C LYS A 76 -8.78 -16.27 9.58
N ASN A 77 -7.71 -16.41 10.38
CA ASN A 77 -6.39 -16.93 9.97
C ASN A 77 -5.69 -16.15 8.83
N LYS A 78 -6.09 -14.91 8.55
CA LYS A 78 -5.43 -14.05 7.56
C LYS A 78 -4.61 -12.97 8.24
N PHE A 79 -3.54 -12.53 7.58
CA PHE A 79 -2.92 -11.25 7.88
C PHE A 79 -3.76 -10.14 7.27
N VAL A 80 -4.05 -9.08 8.01
CA VAL A 80 -4.82 -7.94 7.54
C VAL A 80 -3.96 -6.68 7.59
N THR A 81 -3.76 -6.02 6.45
CA THR A 81 -2.85 -4.86 6.39
C THR A 81 -3.14 -3.91 5.21
N THR A 82 -2.16 -3.08 4.83
CA THR A 82 -2.21 -2.18 3.69
C THR A 82 -1.16 -2.57 2.64
N ARG A 83 -1.43 -2.24 1.37
CA ARG A 83 -0.46 -2.38 0.26
C ARG A 83 0.90 -1.75 0.60
N GLN A 84 0.88 -0.57 1.22
CA GLN A 84 2.10 0.16 1.52
C GLN A 84 3.00 -0.61 2.48
N LEU A 85 2.43 -1.24 3.51
CA LEU A 85 3.24 -2.03 4.44
C LEU A 85 3.86 -3.26 3.73
N LEU A 86 3.08 -3.94 2.89
CA LEU A 86 3.60 -5.09 2.12
C LEU A 86 4.77 -4.70 1.21
N ALA A 87 4.66 -3.57 0.51
CA ALA A 87 5.74 -3.07 -0.32
C ALA A 87 6.99 -2.74 0.51
N LEU A 88 6.83 -2.09 1.67
CA LEU A 88 7.96 -1.75 2.54
C LEU A 88 8.66 -2.98 3.12
N VAL A 89 7.89 -4.00 3.53
CA VAL A 89 8.45 -5.27 4.00
C VAL A 89 9.23 -5.95 2.87
N ALA A 90 8.68 -5.98 1.65
CA ALA A 90 9.35 -6.57 0.50
C ALA A 90 10.68 -5.86 0.18
N CYS A 91 10.69 -4.53 0.23
CA CYS A 91 11.91 -3.72 0.05
C CYS A 91 12.94 -3.89 1.17
N GLY A 92 12.59 -4.50 2.31
CA GLY A 92 13.45 -4.56 3.49
C GLY A 92 13.82 -3.20 4.09
N ASN A 93 13.16 -2.12 3.67
CA ASN A 93 13.45 -0.74 4.06
C ASN A 93 12.33 -0.20 4.93
N LEU A 94 12.15 -0.83 6.10
CA LEU A 94 11.15 -0.42 7.06
C LEU A 94 11.79 0.33 8.23
N LYS A 95 11.55 1.64 8.27
CA LYS A 95 12.02 2.52 9.35
C LYS A 95 11.03 2.69 10.49
N LYS A 96 9.79 2.26 10.28
CA LYS A 96 8.69 2.37 11.24
C LYS A 96 8.48 1.02 11.88
N ALA A 97 8.18 1.02 13.17
CA ALA A 97 7.75 -0.19 13.82
C ALA A 97 6.43 -0.69 13.21
N ILE A 98 6.15 -1.98 13.31
CA ILE A 98 4.87 -2.59 12.93
C ILE A 98 4.17 -2.98 14.21
N ILE A 99 2.99 -2.42 14.43
CA ILE A 99 2.12 -2.84 15.52
C ILE A 99 1.33 -4.06 15.05
N VAL A 100 1.34 -5.11 15.85
CA VAL A 100 0.76 -6.41 15.53
C VAL A 100 -0.29 -6.79 16.55
N PHE A 101 -1.50 -7.06 16.05
CA PHE A 101 -2.64 -7.52 16.85
C PHE A 101 -3.16 -8.86 16.36
N ARG A 102 -3.39 -9.79 17.28
CA ARG A 102 -4.00 -11.08 16.96
C ARG A 102 -5.42 -11.15 17.51
N MET A 103 -6.39 -10.95 16.63
CA MET A 103 -7.82 -11.00 16.98
C MET A 103 -8.60 -11.55 15.77
N TYR A 104 -9.04 -12.80 15.82
CA TYR A 104 -9.61 -13.57 14.68
C TYR A 104 -8.63 -13.81 13.50
N GLY A 105 -7.92 -12.78 13.05
CA GLY A 105 -6.75 -12.80 12.16
C GLY A 105 -5.54 -12.13 12.82
N ILE A 106 -4.57 -11.71 12.01
CA ILE A 106 -3.37 -10.99 12.46
C ILE A 106 -3.33 -9.63 11.76
N PHE A 107 -3.66 -8.55 12.46
CA PHE A 107 -3.65 -7.20 11.93
C PHE A 107 -2.26 -6.59 12.06
N LEU A 108 -1.77 -6.01 10.98
CA LEU A 108 -0.47 -5.35 10.90
C LEU A 108 -0.68 -3.88 10.53
N LEU A 109 -0.33 -2.99 11.46
CA LEU A 109 -0.41 -1.55 11.27
C LEU A 109 1.02 -0.98 11.23
N PRO A 110 1.38 -0.16 10.24
CA PRO A 110 2.60 0.64 10.37
C PRO A 110 2.43 1.59 11.57
N GLY A 111 3.29 1.42 12.58
CA GLY A 111 3.38 2.34 13.71
C GLY A 111 3.83 3.73 13.29
N GLY A 112 3.67 4.68 14.19
CA GLY A 112 4.26 6.02 14.11
C GLY A 112 5.79 5.94 14.00
N VAL A 113 6.39 7.01 13.50
CA VAL A 113 7.83 7.11 13.26
C VAL A 113 8.59 6.82 14.56
N GLN A 114 9.30 5.69 14.62
CA GLN A 114 10.45 5.60 15.51
C GLN A 114 11.53 6.49 14.90
N LYS A 115 11.99 7.49 15.66
CA LYS A 115 13.27 8.14 15.35
C LYS A 115 14.34 7.07 15.53
N SER A 116 14.83 6.51 14.43
CA SER A 116 16.07 5.72 14.43
C SER A 116 17.15 6.50 15.17
N THR A 117 17.81 5.87 16.13
CA THR A 117 19.04 6.40 16.77
C THR A 117 20.28 6.17 15.91
N ASP A 118 20.12 5.51 14.75
CA ASP A 118 21.21 5.21 13.83
C ASP A 118 21.21 6.24 12.69
N ASP A 119 22.18 7.16 12.75
CA ASP A 119 22.40 8.22 11.76
C ASP A 119 22.78 7.66 10.37
N ASN A 120 23.16 6.38 10.29
CA ASN A 120 23.62 5.73 9.07
C ASN A 120 22.50 5.17 8.17
N ILE A 121 21.25 5.12 8.64
CA ILE A 121 20.12 4.74 7.78
C ILE A 121 19.72 5.96 6.95
N LYS A 122 20.40 6.12 5.81
CA LYS A 122 20.14 7.16 4.82
C LYS A 122 18.67 7.14 4.41
N ASP A 123 18.13 8.33 4.25
CA ASP A 123 16.73 8.53 3.93
C ASP A 123 16.49 8.40 2.45
N HIS A 124 15.98 7.24 2.02
CA HIS A 124 15.67 6.98 0.62
C HIS A 124 14.25 7.45 0.23
N THR A 125 13.44 7.92 1.19
CA THR A 125 12.05 8.34 0.91
C THR A 125 11.68 9.72 1.40
N ASN A 126 12.49 10.37 2.24
CA ASN A 126 12.42 11.80 2.48
C ASN A 126 13.80 12.38 2.21
N ASP A 127 13.91 13.23 1.20
CA ASP A 127 15.02 14.15 1.14
C ASP A 127 15.02 14.89 2.49
N ARG A 128 16.01 14.65 3.37
CA ARG A 128 16.02 15.19 4.75
C ARG A 128 16.00 16.74 4.79
N ASN A 129 16.03 17.38 3.63
CA ASN A 129 15.96 18.81 3.39
C ASN A 129 14.66 19.28 2.71
N GLN A 130 13.69 18.40 2.44
CA GLN A 130 12.44 18.80 1.79
C GLN A 130 11.61 19.64 2.76
N THR A 131 11.32 20.87 2.35
CA THR A 131 10.44 21.76 3.13
C THR A 131 8.99 21.31 3.03
N GLU A 132 8.15 21.62 4.03
CA GLU A 132 6.69 21.38 3.96
C GLU A 132 6.07 22.00 2.70
N ALA A 133 6.59 23.15 2.27
CA ALA A 133 6.19 23.82 1.03
C ALA A 133 6.52 22.99 -0.23
N GLU A 134 7.67 22.32 -0.27
CA GLU A 134 8.05 21.45 -1.38
C GLU A 134 7.22 20.16 -1.39
N ALA A 135 6.94 19.57 -0.22
CA ALA A 135 6.07 18.41 -0.11
C ALA A 135 4.64 18.74 -0.59
N ALA A 136 4.08 19.87 -0.14
CA ALA A 136 2.77 20.35 -0.59
C ALA A 136 2.75 20.63 -2.11
N LEU A 137 3.86 21.14 -2.66
CA LEU A 137 3.98 21.40 -4.09
C LEU A 137 4.05 20.09 -4.90
N ASP A 138 4.77 19.07 -4.43
CA ASP A 138 4.82 17.77 -5.09
C ASP A 138 3.47 17.04 -5.01
N PHE A 139 2.77 17.13 -3.88
CA PHE A 139 1.39 16.64 -3.76
C PHE A 139 0.47 17.34 -4.78
N ARG A 140 0.58 18.67 -4.88
CA ARG A 140 -0.20 19.45 -5.86
C ARG A 140 0.07 19.00 -7.28
N ARG A 141 1.33 18.78 -7.64
CA ARG A 141 1.74 18.33 -8.98
C ARG A 141 1.19 16.94 -9.29
N ALA A 142 1.29 16.01 -8.34
CA ALA A 142 0.75 14.66 -8.50
C ALA A 142 -0.79 14.68 -8.65
N GLY A 143 -1.50 15.50 -7.88
CA GLY A 143 -2.94 15.69 -8.00
C GLY A 143 -3.36 16.27 -9.35
N ASN A 144 -2.64 17.29 -9.82
CA ASN A 144 -2.87 17.86 -11.16
C ASN A 144 -2.59 16.83 -12.27
N PHE A 145 -1.59 15.97 -12.12
CA PHE A 145 -1.32 14.88 -13.05
C PHE A 145 -2.43 13.82 -13.03
N HIS A 146 -2.90 13.44 -11.85
CA HIS A 146 -4.02 12.51 -11.68
C HIS A 146 -5.30 13.04 -12.33
N HIS A 147 -5.64 14.31 -12.05
CA HIS A 147 -6.77 15.00 -12.67
C HIS A 147 -6.62 15.09 -14.18
N PHE A 148 -5.42 15.43 -14.67
CA PHE A 148 -5.14 15.36 -16.09
C PHE A 148 -5.52 13.96 -16.59
N MET A 149 -4.92 12.88 -16.11
CA MET A 149 -5.16 11.53 -16.62
C MET A 149 -6.61 11.02 -16.53
N THR A 150 -7.44 11.58 -15.64
CA THR A 150 -8.79 11.03 -15.33
C THR A 150 -9.95 11.95 -15.67
N ARG A 151 -9.73 13.24 -15.95
CA ARG A 151 -10.82 14.16 -16.32
C ARG A 151 -11.52 13.73 -17.61
N THR A 152 -12.83 13.77 -17.64
CA THR A 152 -13.65 13.41 -18.81
C THR A 152 -13.72 14.52 -19.86
N THR A 153 -13.60 15.77 -19.42
CA THR A 153 -13.58 16.97 -20.29
C THR A 153 -12.43 17.90 -19.91
N GLU A 154 -12.03 18.78 -20.84
CA GLU A 154 -10.95 19.75 -20.60
C GLU A 154 -11.30 20.76 -19.51
N GLU A 155 -12.59 21.15 -19.44
CA GLU A 155 -13.15 22.12 -18.51
C GLU A 155 -13.54 21.51 -17.16
N GLN A 156 -13.38 20.19 -16.97
CA GLN A 156 -13.73 19.56 -15.71
C GLN A 156 -12.88 20.17 -14.59
N PRO A 157 -13.49 20.75 -13.55
CA PRO A 157 -12.75 21.34 -12.44
C PRO A 157 -12.02 20.23 -11.68
N ILE A 158 -10.85 20.56 -11.16
CA ILE A 158 -10.19 19.72 -10.16
C ILE A 158 -11.04 19.77 -8.88
N LYS A 159 -11.26 18.62 -8.24
CA LYS A 159 -11.93 18.60 -6.94
C LYS A 159 -10.95 19.10 -5.88
N GLU A 160 -11.40 19.98 -5.00
CA GLU A 160 -10.58 20.45 -3.88
C GLU A 160 -10.23 19.31 -2.92
N ASP A 161 -11.17 18.39 -2.71
CA ASP A 161 -11.00 17.20 -1.87
C ASP A 161 -10.80 15.94 -2.72
N ARG A 162 -9.79 15.14 -2.35
CA ARG A 162 -9.52 13.84 -2.96
C ARG A 162 -10.26 12.74 -2.22
N ASN A 163 -11.13 12.04 -2.93
CA ASN A 163 -11.59 10.73 -2.50
C ASN A 163 -10.55 9.67 -2.87
N ALA A 164 -10.31 8.71 -1.99
CA ALA A 164 -9.42 7.59 -2.29
C ALA A 164 -10.24 6.40 -2.80
N PHE A 165 -9.93 5.93 -4.01
CA PHE A 165 -10.46 4.70 -4.56
C PHE A 165 -9.53 3.54 -4.20
N LYS A 166 -10.09 2.46 -3.66
CA LYS A 166 -9.33 1.36 -3.11
C LYS A 166 -9.84 0.02 -3.64
N ALA A 167 -8.91 -0.82 -4.03
CA ALA A 167 -9.14 -2.23 -4.27
C ALA A 167 -8.82 -3.03 -2.99
N VAL A 168 -9.67 -4.00 -2.67
CA VAL A 168 -9.41 -4.99 -1.63
C VAL A 168 -8.85 -6.23 -2.29
N MET A 169 -7.70 -6.65 -1.78
CA MET A 169 -6.88 -7.71 -2.34
C MET A 169 -6.85 -8.91 -1.40
N LEU A 170 -6.94 -10.09 -2.00
CA LEU A 170 -6.59 -11.35 -1.36
C LEU A 170 -5.29 -11.82 -1.98
N ALA A 171 -4.28 -12.07 -1.16
CA ALA A 171 -3.03 -12.67 -1.63
C ALA A 171 -2.69 -13.94 -0.86
N SER A 172 -1.95 -14.83 -1.51
CA SER A 172 -1.34 -15.99 -0.88
C SER A 172 0.14 -16.05 -1.14
N ILE A 173 0.89 -16.42 -0.11
CA ILE A 173 2.29 -16.81 -0.21
C ILE A 173 2.32 -18.33 -0.18
N GLU A 174 2.72 -18.91 -1.29
CA GLU A 174 2.81 -20.33 -1.56
C GLU A 174 4.27 -20.76 -1.54
N GLU A 175 4.54 -21.90 -0.93
CA GLU A 175 5.86 -22.51 -0.91
C GLU A 175 5.77 -23.93 -1.44
N LYS A 176 6.62 -24.26 -2.40
CA LYS A 176 6.74 -25.64 -2.91
C LYS A 176 7.92 -26.32 -2.21
N GLU A 177 7.59 -27.33 -1.40
CA GLU A 177 8.58 -28.18 -0.75
C GLU A 177 9.36 -28.99 -1.80
N GLU A 178 10.63 -29.29 -1.51
CA GLU A 178 11.46 -30.14 -2.34
C GLU A 178 10.78 -31.51 -2.52
N ASN A 179 10.59 -31.94 -3.77
CA ASN A 179 9.84 -33.15 -4.17
C ASN A 179 8.31 -33.10 -4.03
N ALA A 180 7.69 -31.96 -3.68
CA ALA A 180 6.24 -31.83 -3.71
C ALA A 180 5.71 -31.55 -5.13
N TYR A 181 4.60 -32.20 -5.51
CA TYR A 181 3.93 -31.94 -6.79
C TYR A 181 3.17 -30.60 -6.80
N THR A 182 2.70 -30.14 -5.64
CA THR A 182 1.88 -28.93 -5.49
C THR A 182 2.45 -27.99 -4.43
N ALA A 183 2.38 -26.69 -4.68
CA ALA A 183 2.73 -25.68 -3.67
C ALA A 183 1.66 -25.64 -2.56
N LYS A 184 2.07 -25.35 -1.33
CA LYS A 184 1.17 -25.18 -0.18
C LYS A 184 1.06 -23.70 0.17
N VAL A 185 -0.16 -23.22 0.38
CA VAL A 185 -0.40 -21.86 0.91
C VAL A 185 0.09 -21.80 2.35
N LYS A 186 1.12 -20.98 2.61
CA LYS A 186 1.71 -20.77 3.94
C LYS A 186 1.05 -19.60 4.66
N HIS A 187 0.75 -18.54 3.92
CA HIS A 187 0.12 -17.33 4.44
C HIS A 187 -0.98 -16.84 3.49
N SER A 188 -2.06 -16.32 4.08
CA SER A 188 -3.13 -15.62 3.36
C SER A 188 -3.20 -14.19 3.88
N LEU A 189 -3.26 -13.23 2.97
CA LEU A 189 -3.21 -11.80 3.24
C LEU A 189 -4.49 -11.15 2.70
N LEU A 190 -5.09 -10.28 3.49
CA LEU A 190 -6.20 -9.41 3.10
C LEU A 190 -5.77 -7.96 3.29
N TYR A 191 -5.80 -7.15 2.24
CA TYR A 191 -5.32 -5.77 2.37
C TYR A 191 -6.01 -4.83 1.40
N ALA A 192 -5.94 -3.53 1.72
CA ALA A 192 -6.39 -2.48 0.81
C ALA A 192 -5.22 -1.89 0.03
N ALA A 193 -5.43 -1.70 -1.26
CA ALA A 193 -4.56 -1.01 -2.20
C ALA A 193 -5.28 0.24 -2.71
N GLU A 194 -4.69 1.42 -2.58
CA GLU A 194 -5.16 2.60 -3.29
C GLU A 194 -4.83 2.44 -4.78
N ILE A 195 -5.83 2.70 -5.63
CA ILE A 195 -5.74 2.56 -7.08
C ILE A 195 -5.96 3.95 -7.70
N ASP A 196 -4.96 4.42 -8.44
CA ASP A 196 -5.01 5.77 -9.03
C ASP A 196 -6.05 5.84 -10.14
N ALA A 197 -6.10 4.84 -11.02
CA ALA A 197 -7.11 4.78 -12.06
C ALA A 197 -7.44 3.35 -12.47
N ILE A 198 -8.60 3.18 -13.10
CA ILE A 198 -8.99 1.94 -13.78
C ILE A 198 -9.17 2.16 -15.28
N GLY A 199 -9.00 1.09 -16.05
CA GLY A 199 -9.23 1.06 -17.50
C GLY A 199 -10.70 0.89 -17.89
N GLU A 200 -10.90 0.21 -19.02
CA GLU A 200 -12.25 -0.13 -19.51
C GLU A 200 -12.96 -1.14 -18.58
N ASN A 201 -12.18 -2.06 -17.99
CA ASN A 201 -12.64 -3.00 -16.97
C ASN A 201 -12.23 -2.50 -15.57
N ASP A 202 -13.11 -2.71 -14.58
CA ASP A 202 -12.91 -2.31 -13.18
C ASP A 202 -11.73 -3.01 -12.50
N TYR A 203 -11.27 -4.12 -13.07
CA TYR A 203 -10.11 -4.88 -12.63
C TYR A 203 -8.82 -4.56 -13.40
N GLU A 204 -8.87 -3.70 -14.43
CA GLU A 204 -7.66 -3.20 -15.10
C GLU A 204 -7.14 -1.99 -14.32
N HIS A 205 -6.33 -2.24 -13.29
CA HIS A 205 -5.77 -1.17 -12.46
C HIS A 205 -4.55 -0.51 -13.10
N TYR A 206 -4.44 0.80 -12.88
CA TYR A 206 -3.31 1.63 -13.25
C TYR A 206 -2.76 2.39 -12.05
N GLU A 207 -1.45 2.50 -11.98
CA GLU A 207 -0.75 3.42 -11.08
C GLU A 207 -0.28 4.63 -11.90
N LEU A 208 -0.42 5.83 -11.34
CA LEU A 208 0.01 7.07 -11.95
C LEU A 208 1.18 7.65 -11.16
N LYS A 209 2.36 7.72 -11.77
CA LYS A 209 3.55 8.30 -11.14
C LYS A 209 4.00 9.53 -11.90
N LEU A 210 4.37 10.57 -11.17
CA LEU A 210 4.99 11.76 -11.74
C LEU A 210 6.49 11.72 -11.43
N VAL A 211 7.33 11.71 -12.47
CA VAL A 211 8.77 11.50 -12.35
C VAL A 211 9.52 12.72 -12.88
N ARG A 212 10.31 13.38 -12.03
CA ARG A 212 11.15 14.52 -12.43
C ARG A 212 12.22 14.04 -13.43
N GLY A 213 12.25 14.60 -14.64
CA GLY A 213 13.16 14.16 -15.71
C GLY A 213 12.85 12.77 -16.27
N GLY A 214 11.71 12.18 -15.92
CA GLY A 214 11.18 10.96 -16.55
C GLY A 214 11.96 9.70 -16.20
N LEU A 215 11.69 8.61 -16.94
CA LEU A 215 12.34 7.31 -16.73
C LEU A 215 13.80 7.27 -17.22
N GLY A 216 14.30 8.35 -17.83
CA GLY A 216 15.73 8.53 -18.09
C GLY A 216 16.53 8.94 -16.84
N ASN A 217 15.86 9.40 -15.78
CA ASN A 217 16.49 9.88 -14.56
C ASN A 217 16.99 8.70 -13.70
N LYS A 218 18.31 8.67 -13.43
CA LYS A 218 18.97 7.68 -12.56
C LYS A 218 18.34 7.59 -11.18
N TRP A 219 17.89 8.72 -10.62
CA TRP A 219 17.32 8.76 -9.28
C TRP A 219 16.06 7.90 -9.14
N PHE A 220 15.23 7.81 -10.19
CA PHE A 220 14.07 6.91 -10.19
C PHE A 220 14.51 5.45 -10.04
N TRP A 221 15.46 5.02 -10.87
CA TRP A 221 15.93 3.64 -10.86
C TRP A 221 16.63 3.28 -9.54
N ASN A 222 17.45 4.17 -9.00
CA ASN A 222 18.21 3.92 -7.77
C ASN A 222 17.34 3.91 -6.51
N ASN A 223 16.31 4.74 -6.44
CA ASN A 223 15.60 4.99 -5.18
C ASN A 223 14.12 4.58 -5.19
N ASN A 224 13.49 4.48 -6.36
CA ASN A 224 12.04 4.30 -6.46
C ASN A 224 11.60 3.07 -7.25
N SER A 225 12.46 2.51 -8.11
CA SER A 225 12.06 1.40 -8.99
C SER A 225 11.58 0.17 -8.22
N GLU A 226 12.27 -0.18 -7.13
CA GLU A 226 11.88 -1.30 -6.26
C GLU A 226 10.52 -1.07 -5.60
N ALA A 227 10.35 0.09 -4.96
CA ALA A 227 9.09 0.45 -4.31
C ALA A 227 7.94 0.54 -5.32
N ALA A 228 8.19 1.11 -6.50
CA ALA A 228 7.22 1.18 -7.59
C ALA A 228 6.83 -0.23 -8.09
N TYR A 229 7.79 -1.15 -8.21
CA TYR A 229 7.52 -2.55 -8.55
C TYR A 229 6.60 -3.20 -7.51
N TRP A 230 6.96 -3.16 -6.22
CA TRP A 230 6.18 -3.83 -5.18
C TRP A 230 4.81 -3.18 -4.95
N GLN A 231 4.70 -1.85 -5.05
CA GLN A 231 3.42 -1.15 -5.03
C GLN A 231 2.53 -1.59 -6.20
N ALA A 232 3.09 -1.72 -7.41
CA ALA A 232 2.32 -2.21 -8.56
C ALA A 232 1.96 -3.70 -8.42
N TYR A 233 2.88 -4.52 -7.90
CA TYR A 233 2.65 -5.94 -7.67
C TYR A 233 1.49 -6.18 -6.71
N PHE A 234 1.53 -5.57 -5.53
CA PHE A 234 0.46 -5.69 -4.54
C PHE A 234 -0.79 -4.88 -4.92
N GLY A 235 -0.69 -3.89 -5.80
CA GLY A 235 -1.85 -3.20 -6.39
C GLY A 235 -2.55 -4.00 -7.49
N ASN A 236 -2.04 -5.20 -7.84
CA ASN A 236 -2.44 -5.94 -9.05
C ASN A 236 -2.43 -5.04 -10.32
N VAL A 237 -1.45 -4.13 -10.37
CA VAL A 237 -1.25 -3.19 -11.47
C VAL A 237 -0.21 -3.76 -12.41
N ASN A 238 -0.58 -3.95 -13.68
CA ASN A 238 0.35 -4.40 -14.71
C ASN A 238 1.10 -3.23 -15.38
N LYS A 239 0.48 -2.04 -15.41
CA LYS A 239 0.98 -0.86 -16.14
C LYS A 239 1.01 0.36 -15.22
N ILE A 240 2.18 0.96 -15.07
CA ILE A 240 2.38 2.25 -14.43
C ILE A 240 2.48 3.30 -15.53
N ILE A 241 1.68 4.37 -15.45
CA ILE A 241 1.79 5.52 -16.36
C ILE A 241 2.66 6.57 -15.68
N CYS A 242 3.82 6.82 -16.26
CA CYS A 242 4.80 7.77 -15.77
C CYS A 242 4.68 9.08 -16.56
N GLY A 243 4.25 10.14 -15.88
CA GLY A 243 4.34 11.50 -16.39
C GLY A 243 5.73 12.06 -16.16
N GLU A 244 6.36 12.59 -17.20
CA GLU A 244 7.62 13.31 -17.07
C GLU A 244 7.35 14.76 -16.68
N ARG A 245 7.94 15.19 -15.56
CA ARG A 245 7.88 16.58 -15.12
C ARG A 245 9.21 17.28 -15.39
N ALA A 246 9.12 18.43 -16.04
CA ALA A 246 10.20 19.41 -16.13
C ALA A 246 9.86 20.66 -15.30
N GLU A 247 10.89 21.32 -14.78
CA GLU A 247 10.78 22.63 -14.14
C GLU A 247 10.96 23.71 -15.21
N THR A 248 10.20 24.79 -15.15
CA THR A 248 10.38 25.91 -16.08
C THR A 248 11.59 26.76 -15.67
N VAL A 249 12.18 27.46 -16.65
CA VAL A 249 13.41 28.28 -16.48
C VAL A 249 13.19 29.43 -15.47
N GLU A 250 11.94 29.89 -15.27
CA GLU A 250 11.59 30.98 -14.35
C GLU A 250 11.43 30.54 -12.88
N GLY A 251 11.78 29.29 -12.56
CA GLY A 251 12.01 28.83 -11.19
C GLY A 251 11.20 27.59 -10.81
N LYS A 252 11.60 26.94 -9.72
CA LYS A 252 11.03 25.69 -9.18
C LYS A 252 9.51 25.69 -8.93
N LYS A 253 8.80 26.80 -9.11
CA LYS A 253 7.37 26.95 -8.81
C LYS A 253 6.46 26.55 -9.97
N ASP A 254 6.91 26.68 -11.20
CA ASP A 254 6.14 26.25 -12.36
C ASP A 254 6.72 24.95 -12.92
N SER A 255 5.83 23.99 -13.13
CA SER A 255 6.21 22.67 -13.62
C SER A 255 5.24 22.22 -14.67
N VAL A 256 5.79 21.67 -15.73
CA VAL A 256 5.02 21.21 -16.88
C VAL A 256 5.18 19.72 -17.08
N LEU A 257 4.09 19.09 -17.51
CA LEU A 257 4.12 17.75 -18.03
C LEU A 257 4.71 17.79 -19.44
N THR A 258 5.81 17.08 -19.67
CA THR A 258 6.53 17.09 -20.97
C THR A 258 6.29 15.83 -21.78
N SER A 259 6.15 14.68 -21.13
CA SER A 259 5.93 13.40 -21.80
C SER A 259 5.13 12.41 -20.93
N LEU A 260 4.60 11.38 -21.57
CA LEU A 260 3.95 10.23 -20.92
C LEU A 260 4.67 8.96 -21.35
N GLN A 261 4.95 8.07 -20.41
CA GLN A 261 5.58 6.78 -20.66
C GLN A 261 4.80 5.68 -19.93
N ILE A 262 4.74 4.49 -20.51
CA ILE A 262 4.14 3.32 -19.86
C ILE A 262 5.28 2.41 -19.41
N LEU A 263 5.33 2.14 -18.11
CA LEU A 263 6.24 1.19 -17.50
C LEU A 263 5.45 -0.08 -17.12
N ASN A 264 5.76 -1.20 -17.77
CA ASN A 264 5.16 -2.48 -17.43
C ASN A 264 5.83 -3.04 -16.17
N ARG A 265 5.04 -3.44 -15.17
CA ARG A 265 5.55 -3.96 -13.88
C ARG A 265 6.61 -5.04 -14.06
N GLU A 266 6.32 -6.04 -14.90
CA GLU A 266 7.22 -7.19 -15.14
C GLU A 266 8.55 -6.81 -15.79
N ARG A 267 8.63 -5.63 -16.43
CA ARG A 267 9.86 -5.15 -17.05
C ARG A 267 10.76 -4.38 -16.10
N ILE A 268 10.23 -3.89 -14.97
CA ILE A 268 10.97 -3.03 -14.05
C ILE A 268 12.29 -3.68 -13.58
N PRO A 269 12.33 -4.97 -13.16
CA PRO A 269 13.58 -5.57 -12.73
C PRO A 269 14.64 -5.64 -13.84
N ALA A 270 14.24 -6.01 -15.06
CA ALA A 270 15.16 -6.09 -16.19
C ALA A 270 15.63 -4.71 -16.67
N ASP A 271 14.72 -3.73 -16.72
CA ASP A 271 15.04 -2.36 -17.09
C ASP A 271 15.95 -1.71 -16.01
N PHE A 272 15.80 -2.05 -14.73
CA PHE A 272 16.70 -1.64 -13.65
C PHE A 272 18.13 -2.14 -13.86
N GLU A 273 18.33 -3.44 -14.12
CA GLU A 273 19.67 -3.99 -14.38
C GLU A 273 20.29 -3.37 -15.62
N LYS A 274 19.51 -3.21 -16.70
CA LYS A 274 19.99 -2.53 -17.91
C LYS A 274 20.43 -1.09 -17.62
N LYS A 275 19.64 -0.34 -16.85
CA LYS A 275 19.97 1.04 -16.49
C LYS A 275 21.21 1.12 -15.62
N LYS A 276 21.35 0.21 -14.66
CA LYS A 276 22.55 0.06 -13.84
C LYS A 276 23.79 -0.17 -14.70
N GLU A 277 23.75 -1.11 -15.65
CA GLU A 277 24.85 -1.37 -16.59
C GLU A 277 25.18 -0.17 -17.49
N GLU A 278 24.16 0.54 -17.99
CA GLU A 278 24.33 1.79 -18.77
C GLU A 278 25.11 2.83 -17.96
N TYR A 279 24.71 3.08 -16.71
CA TYR A 279 25.39 4.05 -15.85
C TYR A 279 26.81 3.62 -15.46
N GLU A 280 27.03 2.34 -15.17
CA GLU A 280 28.37 1.81 -14.87
C GLU A 280 29.31 1.91 -16.08
N ARG A 281 28.78 1.82 -17.31
CA ARG A 281 29.55 2.03 -18.54
C ARG A 281 29.88 3.51 -18.76
N GLU A 282 28.93 4.40 -18.57
CA GLU A 282 29.14 5.86 -18.66
C GLU A 282 30.22 6.33 -17.68
N GLN A 283 30.24 5.80 -16.46
CA GLN A 283 31.27 6.12 -15.45
C GLN A 283 32.69 5.72 -15.85
N LYS A 284 32.86 4.71 -16.70
CA LYS A 284 34.18 4.27 -17.17
C LYS A 284 34.72 5.13 -18.32
N LEU A 285 33.88 5.98 -18.93
CA LEU A 285 34.23 6.80 -20.09
C LEU A 285 34.61 8.24 -19.72
N THR A 286 34.27 8.70 -18.52
CA THR A 286 34.60 10.05 -18.03
C THR A 286 35.71 9.98 -16.99
N ASP A 287 36.95 10.33 -17.39
CA ASP A 287 38.12 10.42 -16.50
C ASP A 287 38.11 11.66 -15.57
N GLU A 288 37.19 12.60 -15.80
CA GLU A 288 37.03 13.83 -15.03
C GLU A 288 35.72 13.78 -14.22
N GLU A 289 35.86 13.96 -12.90
CA GLU A 289 34.80 13.94 -11.87
C GLU A 289 33.91 12.69 -11.86
N LYS A 290 34.31 11.69 -11.07
CA LYS A 290 33.55 10.45 -10.82
C LYS A 290 32.07 10.78 -10.55
N PRO A 291 31.15 10.51 -11.49
CA PRO A 291 29.72 10.62 -11.21
C PRO A 291 29.41 9.71 -10.02
N GLU A 292 28.54 10.14 -9.09
CA GLU A 292 28.22 9.31 -7.92
C GLU A 292 27.91 7.87 -8.36
N PRO A 293 28.57 6.85 -7.77
CA PRO A 293 28.36 5.45 -8.13
C PRO A 293 26.87 5.10 -8.06
N PHE A 294 26.46 4.08 -8.81
CA PHE A 294 25.16 3.46 -8.55
C PHE A 294 25.19 2.90 -7.11
N SER A 295 24.75 3.70 -6.14
CA SER A 295 24.96 3.50 -4.71
C SER A 295 23.74 2.90 -4.01
N GLY A 296 22.67 2.62 -4.76
CA GLY A 296 21.50 1.92 -4.23
C GLY A 296 21.81 0.43 -4.02
N PRO A 297 21.22 -0.21 -2.98
CA PRO A 297 21.31 -1.64 -2.82
C PRO A 297 20.78 -2.32 -4.10
N SER A 298 21.49 -3.34 -4.58
CA SER A 298 20.94 -4.19 -5.63
C SER A 298 19.69 -4.89 -5.08
N TRP A 299 18.57 -4.78 -5.79
CA TRP A 299 17.34 -5.46 -5.43
C TRP A 299 16.92 -6.41 -6.55
N ASN A 300 16.20 -7.46 -6.20
CA ASN A 300 15.50 -8.30 -7.16
C ASN A 300 14.22 -8.87 -6.55
N VAL A 301 13.37 -9.45 -7.40
CA VAL A 301 12.06 -9.95 -6.98
C VAL A 301 12.17 -11.08 -5.95
N GLU A 302 13.17 -11.95 -6.07
CA GLU A 302 13.34 -13.09 -5.15
C GLU A 302 13.76 -12.65 -3.74
N MET A 303 14.58 -11.61 -3.62
CA MET A 303 14.91 -10.99 -2.34
C MET A 303 13.64 -10.49 -1.64
N GLY A 304 12.80 -9.73 -2.33
CA GLY A 304 11.58 -9.22 -1.69
C GLY A 304 10.55 -10.30 -1.36
N LYS A 305 10.45 -11.37 -2.17
CA LYS A 305 9.65 -12.56 -1.81
C LYS A 305 10.15 -13.22 -0.53
N ARG A 306 11.47 -13.36 -0.39
CA ARG A 306 12.10 -13.92 0.82
C ARG A 306 11.82 -13.05 2.04
N ASN A 307 12.01 -11.73 1.93
CA ASN A 307 11.74 -10.78 3.01
C ASN A 307 10.30 -10.88 3.53
N LEU A 308 9.32 -10.99 2.61
CA LEU A 308 7.92 -11.21 2.97
C LEU A 308 7.73 -12.55 3.69
N HIS A 309 8.25 -13.63 3.14
CA HIS A 309 8.10 -14.97 3.70
C HIS A 309 8.69 -15.07 5.13
N GLU A 310 9.92 -14.59 5.31
CA GLU A 310 10.61 -14.54 6.61
C GLU A 310 9.83 -13.69 7.61
N PHE A 311 9.37 -12.50 7.20
CA PHE A 311 8.58 -11.63 8.06
C PHE A 311 7.28 -12.31 8.53
N PHE A 312 6.49 -12.90 7.63
CA PHE A 312 5.22 -13.51 8.01
C PHE A 312 5.39 -14.78 8.86
N ASN A 313 6.44 -15.58 8.62
CA ASN A 313 6.81 -16.69 9.51
C ASN A 313 7.19 -16.16 10.90
N PHE A 314 8.05 -15.16 10.96
CA PHE A 314 8.49 -14.55 12.21
C PHE A 314 7.31 -14.04 13.05
N ILE A 315 6.39 -13.27 12.45
CA ILE A 315 5.20 -12.79 13.16
C ILE A 315 4.33 -13.95 13.64
N LYS A 316 4.08 -14.96 12.79
CA LYS A 316 3.22 -16.10 13.15
C LYS A 316 3.81 -16.91 14.30
N ASP A 317 5.13 -17.04 14.34
CA ASP A 317 5.84 -17.82 15.35
C ASP A 317 5.98 -17.09 16.69
N LYS A 318 6.11 -15.77 16.66
CA LYS A 318 6.32 -14.95 17.86
C LYS A 318 5.03 -14.37 18.45
N CYS A 319 4.06 -13.97 17.63
CA CYS A 319 2.79 -13.39 18.07
C CYS A 319 1.72 -14.46 18.32
N LYS A 320 1.91 -15.27 19.37
CA LYS A 320 1.00 -16.38 19.71
C LYS A 320 -0.14 -15.97 20.64
N ASP A 321 0.10 -15.03 21.54
CA ASP A 321 -0.86 -14.62 22.56
C ASP A 321 -1.83 -13.55 22.00
N PRO A 322 -3.15 -13.82 21.90
CA PRO A 322 -4.13 -12.85 21.44
C PRO A 322 -4.38 -11.71 22.44
N SER A 323 -3.96 -11.84 23.69
CA SER A 323 -4.11 -10.81 24.73
C SER A 323 -2.99 -9.76 24.70
N VAL A 324 -1.93 -9.99 23.91
CA VAL A 324 -0.76 -9.13 23.84
C VAL A 324 -0.71 -8.41 22.48
N CYS A 325 -0.55 -7.09 22.54
CA CYS A 325 -0.12 -6.31 21.39
C CYS A 325 1.40 -6.37 21.27
N TYR A 326 1.91 -6.62 20.07
CA TYR A 326 3.35 -6.68 19.79
C TYR A 326 3.78 -5.53 18.88
N VAL A 327 5.07 -5.23 18.92
CA VAL A 327 5.75 -4.24 18.08
C VAL A 327 6.93 -4.94 17.44
N ALA A 328 6.92 -5.05 16.12
CA ALA A 328 8.00 -5.62 15.34
C ALA A 328 8.84 -4.50 14.68
N THR A 329 10.16 -4.61 14.75
CA THR A 329 11.10 -3.64 14.19
C THR A 329 12.20 -4.34 13.41
N ILE A 330 12.85 -3.63 12.49
CA ILE A 330 14.07 -4.12 11.85
C ILE A 330 15.25 -3.86 12.80
N LYS A 331 16.00 -4.92 13.11
CA LYS A 331 17.22 -4.86 13.92
C LYS A 331 18.46 -4.58 13.06
N GLY A 332 18.45 -5.06 11.83
CA GLY A 332 19.52 -4.85 10.86
C GLY A 332 19.19 -5.49 9.51
N SER A 333 20.00 -5.16 8.52
CA SER A 333 19.97 -5.79 7.19
C SER A 333 21.35 -6.37 6.88
N ASP A 334 21.40 -7.61 6.42
CA ASP A 334 22.65 -8.26 6.03
C ASP A 334 23.08 -7.86 4.61
N ILE A 335 24.32 -8.20 4.24
CA ILE A 335 24.94 -7.88 2.94
C ILE A 335 24.14 -8.47 1.77
N ASP A 336 23.44 -9.58 1.99
CA ASP A 336 22.61 -10.26 1.00
C ASP A 336 21.18 -9.69 0.91
N GLY A 337 20.90 -8.60 1.64
CA GLY A 337 19.61 -7.92 1.71
C GLY A 337 18.55 -8.63 2.56
N SER A 338 18.92 -9.68 3.29
CA SER A 338 18.04 -10.27 4.30
C SER A 338 17.85 -9.33 5.50
N VAL A 339 16.70 -9.44 6.15
CA VAL A 339 16.25 -8.51 7.19
C VAL A 339 16.13 -9.25 8.52
N GLU A 340 16.87 -8.81 9.53
CA GLU A 340 16.70 -9.33 10.89
C GLU A 340 15.58 -8.56 11.61
N TRP A 341 14.59 -9.29 12.12
CA TRP A 341 13.46 -8.73 12.84
C TRP A 341 13.61 -8.90 14.36
N ASP A 342 13.23 -7.87 15.11
CA ASP A 342 13.01 -7.95 16.55
C ASP A 342 11.52 -7.76 16.88
N ILE A 343 11.10 -8.26 18.04
CA ILE A 343 9.71 -8.14 18.50
C ILE A 343 9.60 -8.03 20.01
N SER A 344 8.82 -7.05 20.46
CA SER A 344 8.55 -6.81 21.87
C SER A 344 7.08 -6.51 22.12
N PRO A 345 6.57 -6.72 23.35
CA PRO A 345 5.23 -6.25 23.70
C PRO A 345 5.13 -4.72 23.63
N ALA A 346 4.02 -4.20 23.10
CA ALA A 346 3.83 -2.75 22.93
C ALA A 346 3.89 -1.97 24.26
N HIS A 347 3.48 -2.58 25.37
CA HIS A 347 3.51 -1.96 26.70
C HIS A 347 4.93 -1.67 27.22
N CYS A 348 5.98 -2.19 26.55
CA CYS A 348 7.37 -1.87 26.86
C CYS A 348 7.77 -0.46 26.42
N ASN A 349 7.01 0.18 25.52
CA ASN A 349 7.22 1.56 25.06
C ASN A 349 5.93 2.38 25.18
N PRO A 350 5.90 3.53 25.89
CA PRO A 350 4.69 4.34 26.06
C PRO A 350 4.03 4.82 24.76
N ASP A 351 4.82 5.20 23.75
CA ASP A 351 4.31 5.72 22.48
C ASP A 351 3.69 4.61 21.63
N ASP A 352 4.36 3.46 21.57
CA ASP A 352 3.84 2.29 20.87
C ASP A 352 2.59 1.76 21.57
N ASN A 353 2.57 1.75 22.91
CA ASN A 353 1.39 1.37 23.70
C ASN A 353 0.21 2.31 23.45
N LYS A 354 0.44 3.62 23.32
CA LYS A 354 -0.61 4.59 23.01
C LYS A 354 -1.24 4.29 21.64
N GLN A 355 -0.41 4.14 20.61
CA GLN A 355 -0.87 3.85 19.25
C GLN A 355 -1.58 2.49 19.16
N ALA A 356 -1.05 1.49 19.86
CA ALA A 356 -1.68 0.20 20.01
C ALA A 356 -3.10 0.33 20.59
N ASN A 357 -3.25 1.06 21.70
CA ASN A 357 -4.55 1.26 22.33
C ASN A 357 -5.53 2.05 21.46
N GLU A 358 -5.05 3.05 20.71
CA GLU A 358 -5.87 3.79 19.74
C GLU A 358 -6.37 2.87 18.62
N PHE A 359 -5.49 2.04 18.04
CA PHE A 359 -5.89 1.10 17.01
C PHE A 359 -6.83 0.01 17.54
N LEU A 360 -6.60 -0.50 18.76
CA LEU A 360 -7.47 -1.50 19.39
C LEU A 360 -8.90 -0.96 19.55
N LYS A 361 -9.07 0.31 19.92
CA LYS A 361 -10.39 0.95 19.97
C LYS A 361 -11.08 0.93 18.60
N VAL A 362 -10.36 1.32 17.55
CA VAL A 362 -10.89 1.28 16.17
C VAL A 362 -11.27 -0.14 15.77
N LEU A 363 -10.43 -1.14 16.07
CA LEU A 363 -10.73 -2.55 15.77
C LEU A 363 -12.02 -3.02 16.45
N ILE A 364 -12.17 -2.74 17.74
CA ILE A 364 -13.36 -3.13 18.53
C ILE A 364 -14.62 -2.41 18.00
N GLU A 365 -14.52 -1.13 17.68
CA GLU A 365 -15.64 -0.34 17.14
C GLU A 365 -16.07 -0.81 15.74
N GLN A 366 -15.10 -1.15 14.87
CA GLN A 366 -15.40 -1.50 13.49
C GLN A 366 -15.68 -2.99 13.28
N LEU A 367 -15.21 -3.87 14.16
CA LEU A 367 -15.47 -5.31 14.11
C LEU A 367 -16.11 -5.74 15.44
N PRO A 368 -17.35 -5.33 15.72
CA PRO A 368 -18.02 -5.67 16.97
C PRO A 368 -18.11 -7.19 17.10
N MET A 369 -17.65 -7.70 18.24
CA MET A 369 -17.63 -9.13 18.51
C MET A 369 -19.07 -9.64 18.64
N GLU A 370 -19.55 -10.43 17.67
CA GLU A 370 -20.90 -11.00 17.71
C GLU A 370 -21.04 -12.13 18.76
N GLU A 371 -19.95 -12.54 19.42
CA GLU A 371 -20.00 -13.40 20.61
C GLU A 371 -19.17 -12.82 21.78
N PRO A 372 -19.68 -12.85 23.02
CA PRO A 372 -18.92 -12.39 24.18
C PRO A 372 -17.81 -13.39 24.49
N MET A 373 -16.61 -13.10 24.03
CA MET A 373 -15.41 -13.83 24.40
C MET A 373 -15.05 -13.48 25.85
N LYS A 374 -14.96 -14.51 26.71
CA LYS A 374 -14.34 -14.47 28.05
C LYS A 374 -12.89 -13.91 28.05
N GLU A 375 -12.33 -13.63 26.88
CA GLU A 375 -11.00 -13.05 26.67
C GLU A 375 -10.98 -11.50 26.74
N ALA A 376 -12.10 -10.80 26.48
CA ALA A 376 -12.15 -9.35 26.66
C ALA A 376 -12.08 -8.93 28.14
N ASP A 377 -12.54 -9.80 29.04
CA ASP A 377 -12.42 -9.62 30.48
C ASP A 377 -10.97 -9.76 30.97
N ALA A 378 -10.10 -10.48 30.24
CA ALA A 378 -8.67 -10.59 30.55
C ALA A 378 -7.91 -9.29 30.21
N LEU A 379 -8.29 -8.60 29.13
CA LEU A 379 -7.74 -7.28 28.77
C LEU A 379 -8.13 -6.20 29.80
N LYS A 380 -9.38 -6.21 30.29
CA LYS A 380 -9.84 -5.32 31.37
C LYS A 380 -9.23 -5.66 32.73
N ALA A 381 -8.86 -6.93 32.97
CA ALA A 381 -8.15 -7.35 34.19
C ALA A 381 -6.71 -6.83 34.23
N ASN A 382 -6.01 -6.80 33.09
CA ASN A 382 -4.64 -6.28 32.99
C ASN A 382 -4.52 -4.75 33.20
N GLU A 383 -5.53 -3.95 32.83
CA GLU A 383 -5.58 -2.51 33.21
C GLU A 383 -5.68 -2.33 34.73
N LYS A 384 -6.43 -3.20 35.42
CA LYS A 384 -6.56 -3.14 36.89
C LYS A 384 -5.34 -3.67 37.62
N GLU A 385 -4.60 -4.62 37.06
CA GLU A 385 -3.44 -5.22 37.70
C GLU A 385 -2.16 -4.39 37.51
N SER A 386 -2.01 -3.71 36.36
CA SER A 386 -0.93 -2.75 36.10
C SER A 386 -1.05 -1.48 36.95
N MET A 387 -2.27 -1.03 37.28
CA MET A 387 -2.49 0.07 38.24
C MET A 387 -2.27 -0.33 39.71
N LYS A 388 -2.34 -1.62 40.07
CA LYS A 388 -2.12 -2.09 41.45
C LYS A 388 -0.66 -2.35 41.81
N LYS A 389 0.24 -2.51 40.83
CA LYS A 389 1.65 -2.82 41.07
C LYS A 389 2.55 -1.60 41.32
N VAL A 390 2.01 -0.37 41.32
CA VAL A 390 2.79 0.85 41.60
C VAL A 390 2.80 1.20 43.10
N ASP A 391 1.88 0.66 43.91
CA ASP A 391 1.80 0.96 45.35
C ASP A 391 2.08 -0.27 46.22
N THR A 392 3.27 -0.86 46.14
CA THR A 392 3.83 -1.67 47.25
C THR A 392 5.32 -1.95 47.04
N VAL A 393 6.18 -1.00 47.40
CA VAL A 393 7.58 -1.30 47.73
C VAL A 393 7.64 -1.62 49.22
N GLY A 394 7.56 -2.91 49.53
CA GLY A 394 7.72 -3.46 50.86
C GLY A 394 8.67 -4.65 50.82
N THR A 395 9.84 -4.45 51.42
CA THR A 395 10.93 -5.39 51.71
C THR A 395 10.48 -6.82 52.04
N VAL A 396 11.20 -7.85 51.55
CA VAL A 396 11.79 -8.96 52.36
C VAL A 396 12.34 -10.12 51.48
N LYS A 397 13.62 -10.41 51.75
CA LYS A 397 14.43 -11.65 51.77
C LYS A 397 14.14 -12.86 50.85
N LYS A 398 15.27 -13.30 50.26
CA LYS A 398 15.62 -14.65 49.77
C LYS A 398 15.11 -15.80 50.66
N GLU A 399 14.60 -16.84 50.02
CA GLU A 399 14.87 -18.23 50.42
C GLU A 399 14.81 -19.20 49.22
N LEU A 400 15.65 -20.24 49.30
CA LEU A 400 16.03 -21.17 48.26
C LEU A 400 15.09 -22.39 48.12
N THR A 401 14.99 -22.88 46.89
CA THR A 401 14.90 -24.30 46.44
C THR A 401 13.79 -25.21 46.97
N LYS A 402 13.03 -25.80 46.03
CA LYS A 402 12.99 -27.26 45.80
C LYS A 402 12.27 -27.62 44.49
N GLU A 403 12.89 -28.56 43.78
CA GLU A 403 12.46 -29.19 42.52
C GLU A 403 11.29 -30.20 42.68
N PRO A 404 10.70 -30.67 41.56
CA PRO A 404 9.35 -31.23 41.50
C PRO A 404 9.31 -32.77 41.61
N LYS A 405 8.12 -33.31 41.93
CA LYS A 405 7.80 -34.73 41.80
C LYS A 405 6.55 -34.93 40.94
N GLY A 406 6.69 -35.78 39.92
CA GLY A 406 5.81 -36.94 39.74
C GLY A 406 4.56 -36.79 38.88
N ILE A 407 4.75 -37.02 37.59
CA ILE A 407 3.93 -37.83 36.64
C ILE A 407 2.70 -38.54 37.24
N LYS A 408 1.53 -38.36 36.59
CA LYS A 408 0.61 -39.46 36.25
C LYS A 408 -0.08 -39.20 34.91
N THR A 409 0.16 -40.12 33.99
CA THR A 409 -0.62 -40.48 32.79
C THR A 409 -1.94 -41.10 33.19
N ASP A 410 -3.01 -40.85 32.43
CA ASP A 410 -4.09 -41.81 32.21
C ASP A 410 -4.65 -41.61 30.79
N GLU A 411 -4.54 -42.68 29.99
CA GLU A 411 -5.24 -42.94 28.74
C GLU A 411 -6.67 -43.39 29.07
N ILE A 412 -7.69 -42.91 28.35
CA ILE A 412 -8.89 -43.71 28.05
C ILE A 412 -9.35 -43.46 26.60
N GLU A 413 -9.64 -44.58 25.97
CA GLU A 413 -9.93 -44.90 24.59
C GLU A 413 -11.41 -44.68 24.19
N THR A 414 -11.61 -44.38 22.90
CA THR A 414 -12.73 -44.79 21.99
C THR A 414 -14.21 -44.53 22.32
N THR A 415 -14.94 -43.92 21.37
CA THR A 415 -15.90 -44.67 20.49
C THR A 415 -16.32 -43.88 19.23
N LYS A 416 -16.46 -44.62 18.12
CA LYS A 416 -17.03 -44.23 16.81
C LYS A 416 -18.57 -44.20 16.85
N LYS A 417 -19.23 -43.40 15.97
CA LYS A 417 -20.07 -43.85 14.82
C LYS A 417 -21.07 -42.81 14.27
N LEU A 418 -21.19 -42.83 12.93
CA LEU A 418 -22.39 -42.63 12.06
C LEU A 418 -23.01 -41.21 12.02
N GLU A 419 -23.59 -40.69 10.93
CA GLU A 419 -23.93 -41.18 9.60
C GLU A 419 -24.26 -39.98 8.67
N ALA A 420 -24.28 -40.25 7.36
CA ALA A 420 -24.60 -39.31 6.28
C ALA A 420 -26.11 -39.17 6.01
N LYS A 421 -26.55 -38.06 5.42
CA LYS A 421 -27.35 -37.97 4.17
C LYS A 421 -28.03 -36.61 3.93
N ASN A 422 -28.38 -36.41 2.64
CA ASN A 422 -29.23 -35.39 1.96
C ASN A 422 -28.40 -34.29 1.25
N THR A 423 -28.25 -34.17 -0.08
CA THR A 423 -29.17 -34.33 -1.26
C THR A 423 -30.52 -33.65 -1.01
N GLU A 424 -31.00 -32.64 -1.74
CA GLU A 424 -31.04 -32.43 -3.19
C GLU A 424 -31.41 -30.97 -3.55
N SER A 425 -31.19 -30.64 -4.82
CA SER A 425 -31.64 -29.51 -5.64
C SER A 425 -33.00 -28.85 -5.36
N MET A 426 -33.08 -27.55 -5.71
CA MET A 426 -34.15 -27.04 -6.57
C MET A 426 -33.66 -25.94 -7.52
N THR A 427 -34.15 -26.06 -8.75
CA THR A 427 -33.95 -25.25 -9.96
C THR A 427 -35.09 -24.24 -10.18
N GLU A 428 -34.88 -23.36 -11.17
CA GLU A 428 -35.83 -22.53 -11.96
C GLU A 428 -36.22 -21.15 -11.40
N THR A 429 -35.89 -20.00 -12.03
CA THR A 429 -36.11 -19.44 -13.39
C THR A 429 -37.44 -18.65 -13.52
N LYS A 430 -37.33 -17.31 -13.72
CA LYS A 430 -38.11 -16.42 -14.64
C LYS A 430 -38.00 -14.96 -14.12
N VAL A 431 -37.30 -14.05 -14.81
CA VAL A 431 -37.72 -13.22 -15.97
C VAL A 431 -39.04 -12.46 -15.75
N VAL A 432 -38.96 -11.13 -15.60
CA VAL A 432 -39.79 -10.13 -16.32
C VAL A 432 -39.01 -8.80 -16.46
N LYS A 433 -39.04 -8.24 -17.68
CA LYS A 433 -38.52 -6.95 -18.14
C LYS A 433 -39.56 -5.81 -17.96
N ALA A 434 -39.04 -4.58 -18.15
CA ALA A 434 -39.72 -3.38 -18.66
C ALA A 434 -40.30 -2.44 -17.57
N SER A 435 -40.31 -1.11 -17.64
CA SER A 435 -40.07 -0.11 -18.71
C SER A 435 -39.80 1.26 -18.04
N THR A 436 -38.83 2.06 -18.48
CA THR A 436 -38.96 3.37 -19.17
C THR A 436 -40.06 4.35 -18.70
N GLN A 437 -39.65 5.55 -18.25
CA GLN A 437 -40.23 6.90 -18.52
C GLN A 437 -39.31 7.94 -17.80
N LEU A 438 -38.54 8.83 -18.43
CA LEU A 438 -38.83 9.98 -19.33
C LEU A 438 -39.62 11.12 -18.66
N THR A 439 -38.92 12.17 -18.21
CA THR A 439 -39.46 13.54 -18.15
C THR A 439 -38.37 14.57 -18.50
N LYS A 440 -38.70 15.40 -19.50
CA LYS A 440 -38.01 16.63 -19.93
C LYS A 440 -38.68 17.85 -19.29
N LYS A 441 -37.92 18.89 -18.95
CA LYS A 441 -38.24 20.34 -18.91
C LYS A 441 -36.89 21.08 -18.91
N LYS A 442 -36.46 21.88 -19.93
CA LYS A 442 -36.84 23.27 -20.34
C LYS A 442 -36.93 24.23 -19.14
N ASP A 443 -36.25 25.37 -19.03
CA ASP A 443 -35.87 26.47 -19.96
C ASP A 443 -34.56 27.15 -19.45
N LYS A 444 -33.63 27.73 -20.23
CA LYS A 444 -33.59 28.87 -21.20
C LYS A 444 -33.56 30.26 -20.55
N GLN A 445 -32.39 30.93 -20.54
CA GLN A 445 -32.10 32.38 -20.67
C GLN A 445 -30.60 32.61 -20.30
N GLN A 446 -29.77 33.48 -20.88
CA GLN A 446 -29.85 34.46 -21.96
C GLN A 446 -28.41 34.89 -22.33
N LYS A 447 -28.24 35.45 -23.55
CA LYS A 447 -27.00 35.92 -24.19
C LYS A 447 -26.50 37.26 -23.60
N ASN A 448 -25.21 37.52 -23.76
CA ASN A 448 -24.58 38.73 -24.34
C ASN A 448 -23.09 38.38 -24.61
N THR A 449 -22.59 38.28 -25.87
CA THR A 449 -21.97 39.35 -26.71
C THR A 449 -20.84 40.09 -25.99
N GLU A 450 -19.61 40.30 -26.49
CA GLU A 450 -19.08 40.33 -27.86
C GLU A 450 -17.53 40.48 -27.82
N ASN A 451 -16.86 40.08 -28.91
CA ASN A 451 -15.65 40.64 -29.54
C ASN A 451 -14.31 40.74 -28.79
N ALA A 452 -13.33 39.93 -29.22
CA ALA A 452 -12.16 40.42 -29.98
C ALA A 452 -11.21 39.27 -30.39
N SER A 453 -10.89 39.23 -31.68
CA SER A 453 -9.78 38.52 -32.34
C SER A 453 -9.26 39.49 -33.42
N PRO A 454 -8.11 39.29 -34.10
CA PRO A 454 -7.02 38.32 -33.92
C PRO A 454 -5.63 38.99 -33.85
N PHE A 455 -4.60 38.24 -33.46
CA PHE A 455 -3.25 38.51 -33.98
C PHE A 455 -2.65 37.24 -34.57
N ILE A 456 -2.17 37.41 -35.79
CA ILE A 456 -1.66 36.41 -36.72
C ILE A 456 -0.17 36.21 -36.44
N GLY A 457 0.24 34.97 -36.19
CA GLY A 457 1.63 34.56 -36.13
C GLY A 457 1.82 33.22 -36.82
N LYS A 458 1.93 33.24 -38.16
CA LYS A 458 2.33 32.08 -38.96
C LYS A 458 3.81 31.79 -38.68
N ASN A 459 4.13 30.64 -38.11
CA ASN A 459 5.43 30.03 -38.29
C ASN A 459 5.27 28.62 -38.86
N LYS A 460 5.74 28.49 -40.11
CA LYS A 460 5.94 27.23 -40.82
C LYS A 460 7.15 26.53 -40.21
N TYR A 461 6.99 25.29 -39.77
CA TYR A 461 8.03 24.28 -39.91
C TYR A 461 7.40 22.99 -40.38
N SER A 462 8.03 22.42 -41.39
CA SER A 462 7.65 21.25 -42.16
C SER A 462 8.73 20.18 -41.99
N ILE A 463 8.33 18.91 -42.16
CA ILE A 463 9.14 17.71 -42.44
C ILE A 463 9.96 17.20 -41.21
N LEU A 464 10.08 15.91 -40.84
CA LEU A 464 10.04 14.61 -41.53
C LEU A 464 9.44 13.51 -40.64
N LEU A 465 8.59 12.67 -41.24
CA LEU A 465 8.30 11.30 -40.80
C LEU A 465 9.17 10.39 -41.68
N GLU A 466 10.01 9.56 -41.06
CA GLU A 466 10.55 8.36 -41.68
C GLU A 466 10.04 7.15 -40.90
N GLU A 467 9.89 6.06 -41.65
CA GLU A 467 9.05 4.87 -41.44
C GLU A 467 9.45 3.95 -40.28
#